data_AF-A0A8J7CKA8-F1
#
_entry.id   AF-A0A8J7CKA8-F1
#
_cell.length_a   1.000
_cell.length_b   1.000
_cell.length_c   1.000
_cell.angle_alpha   90.00
_cell.angle_beta   90.00
_cell.angle_gamma   90.00
#
_symmetry.space_group_name_H-M   'P 1'
#
loop_
_entity.id
_entity.type
_entity.pdbx_description
1 polymer ?
#
loop_
_entity_poly.entity_id
_entity_poly.type
_entity_poly.pdbx_seq_one_letter_code
_entity_poly.pdbx_strand_id
1 'polypeptide(L)' 'MLEIIKKAFDKFDGLIVLAAIFLFSHFDFGNLSTLDKIYTASFAFWAVTKLIRMYIIYKNEQKG' A
#
# COMPACT_ATOMS: atom_id res chain seq x y z
N MET A 1 2.18 17.93 -8.18
CA MET A 1 2.30 16.45 -8.25
C MET A 1 3.13 15.86 -7.09
N LEU A 2 4.35 16.35 -6.83
CA LEU A 2 5.20 15.88 -5.72
C LEU A 2 4.62 16.17 -4.32
N GLU A 3 3.92 17.29 -4.14
CA GLU A 3 3.27 17.65 -2.87
C GLU A 3 2.03 16.80 -2.57
N ILE A 4 1.26 16.43 -3.60
CA ILE A 4 0.12 15.48 -3.48
C ILE A 4 0.63 14.14 -2.99
N ILE A 5 1.73 13.65 -3.58
CA ILE A 5 2.35 12.38 -3.18
C ILE A 5 2.82 12.49 -1.73
N LYS A 6 3.52 13.55 -1.33
CA LYS A 6 3.93 13.77 0.08
C LYS A 6 2.75 13.87 1.05
N LYS A 7 1.61 14.43 0.65
CA LYS A 7 0.40 14.49 1.49
C LYS A 7 -0.33 13.14 1.58
N ALA A 8 -0.25 12.33 0.53
CA ALA A 8 -0.89 11.03 0.46
C ALA A 8 -0.04 9.91 1.10
N PHE A 9 1.29 10.08 1.06
CA PHE A 9 2.30 9.15 1.56
C PHE A 9 2.81 9.60 2.93
N ASP A 10 2.27 9.01 3.97
CA ASP A 10 2.67 9.24 5.35
C ASP A 10 3.94 8.42 5.68
N LYS A 11 4.66 8.78 6.75
CA LYS A 11 5.85 8.02 7.21
C LYS A 11 5.52 6.54 7.46
N PHE A 12 4.29 6.26 7.87
CA PHE A 12 3.78 4.92 8.10
C PHE A 12 3.61 4.10 6.81
N ASP A 13 3.41 4.73 5.65
CA ASP A 13 3.29 3.98 4.39
C ASP A 13 4.64 3.39 3.96
N GLY A 14 5.73 4.10 4.24
CA GLY A 14 7.08 3.57 4.04
C GLY A 14 7.33 2.32 4.88
N LEU A 15 6.89 2.31 6.14
CA LEU A 15 6.97 1.16 7.04
C LEU A 15 6.15 -0.03 6.53
N ILE A 16 4.95 0.22 6.01
CA ILE A 16 4.07 -0.82 5.47
C ILE A 16 4.68 -1.43 4.20
N VAL A 17 5.27 -0.61 3.32
CA VAL A 17 5.99 -1.12 2.13
C VAL A 17 7.21 -1.94 2.53
N LEU A 18 7.98 -1.50 3.54
CA LEU A 18 9.14 -2.23 4.03
C LEU A 18 8.73 -3.59 4.63
N ALA A 19 7.67 -3.60 5.42
CA ALA A 19 7.09 -4.82 5.99
C ALA A 19 6.55 -5.75 4.90
N ALA A 20 5.91 -5.21 3.85
CA ALA A 20 5.43 -5.98 2.72
C ALA A 20 6.60 -6.66 1.98
N ILE A 21 7.68 -5.93 1.68
CA ILE A 21 8.86 -6.48 0.99
C ILE A 21 9.51 -7.57 1.84
N PHE A 22 9.62 -7.36 3.16
CA PHE A 22 10.19 -8.34 4.08
C PHE A 22 9.34 -9.62 4.13
N LEU A 23 8.03 -9.50 4.26
CA LEU A 23 7.10 -10.64 4.24
C LEU A 23 7.16 -11.36 2.89
N PHE A 24 7.04 -10.64 1.77
CA PHE A 24 7.08 -11.23 0.44
C PHE A 24 8.42 -11.92 0.12
N SER A 25 9.54 -11.44 0.67
CA SER A 25 10.85 -12.10 0.52
C SER A 25 10.97 -13.39 1.32
N HIS A 26 10.15 -13.54 2.36
CA HIS A 26 10.12 -14.72 3.23
C HIS A 26 8.99 -15.70 2.88
N PHE A 27 8.10 -15.34 1.96
CA PHE A 27 7.04 -16.21 1.51
C PHE A 27 7.60 -17.36 0.69
N ASP A 28 7.29 -18.57 1.14
CA ASP A 28 7.41 -19.73 0.28
C ASP A 28 6.16 -19.82 -0.60
N PHE A 29 6.28 -19.30 -1.82
CA PHE A 29 5.19 -19.36 -2.81
C PHE A 29 4.82 -20.79 -3.22
N GLY A 30 5.65 -21.79 -2.91
CA GLY A 30 5.34 -23.20 -3.10
C GLY A 30 4.40 -23.78 -2.04
N ASN A 31 4.30 -23.14 -0.87
CA ASN A 31 3.47 -23.60 0.24
C ASN A 31 2.90 -22.42 1.06
N LEU A 32 2.04 -21.60 0.44
CA LEU A 32 1.41 -20.46 1.12
C LEU A 32 0.52 -20.93 2.27
N SER A 33 0.92 -20.59 3.49
CA SER A 33 0.12 -20.81 4.68
C SER A 33 -1.15 -19.97 4.67
N THR A 34 -2.15 -20.33 5.48
CA THR A 34 -3.39 -19.53 5.58
C THR A 34 -3.09 -18.09 6.04
N LEU A 35 -2.09 -17.92 6.92
CA LEU A 35 -1.64 -16.60 7.38
C LEU A 35 -1.07 -15.76 6.25
N ASP A 36 -0.26 -16.37 5.40
CA ASP A 36 0.37 -15.75 4.23
C ASP A 36 -0.69 -15.17 3.26
N LYS A 37 -1.76 -15.91 3.02
CA LYS A 37 -2.89 -15.44 2.21
C LYS A 37 -3.61 -14.24 2.84
N ILE A 38 -3.81 -14.25 4.15
CA ILE A 38 -4.45 -13.13 4.89
C ILE A 38 -3.57 -11.89 4.85
N TYR A 39 -2.27 -12.01 5.05
CA TYR A 39 -1.34 -10.89 4.95
C TYR A 39 -1.33 -10.30 3.54
N THR A 40 -1.24 -11.16 2.52
CA THR A 40 -1.26 -10.74 1.11
C THR A 40 -2.55 -9.98 0.77
N ALA A 41 -3.71 -10.51 1.16
CA ALA A 41 -5.00 -9.85 0.95
C ALA A 41 -5.09 -8.51 1.68
N SER A 42 -4.56 -8.43 2.91
CA SER A 42 -4.54 -7.21 3.72
C SER A 42 -3.66 -6.12 3.09
N PHE A 43 -2.47 -6.48 2.61
CA PHE A 43 -1.59 -5.55 1.87
C PHE A 43 -2.22 -5.11 0.54
N ALA A 44 -2.86 -6.02 -0.19
CA ALA A 44 -3.56 -5.68 -1.43
C ALA A 44 -4.71 -4.69 -1.16
N PHE A 45 -5.52 -4.93 -0.13
CA PHE A 45 -6.59 -4.02 0.27
C PHE A 45 -6.05 -2.64 0.68
N TRP A 46 -4.97 -2.62 1.47
CA TRP A 46 -4.30 -1.38 1.85
C TRP A 46 -3.76 -0.61 0.64
N ALA A 47 -3.13 -1.29 -0.32
CA ALA A 47 -2.62 -0.66 -1.54
C ALA A 47 -3.74 -0.03 -2.37
N VAL A 48 -4.88 -0.73 -2.53
CA VAL A 48 -6.05 -0.21 -3.25
C VAL A 48 -6.63 1.02 -2.55
N THR A 49 -6.83 0.97 -1.24
CA THR A 49 -7.33 2.12 -0.48
C THR A 49 -6.40 3.33 -0.56
N LYS A 50 -5.07 3.11 -0.63
CA LYS A 50 -4.10 4.18 -0.88
C LYS A 50 -4.19 4.78 -2.26
N LEU A 51 -4.33 3.96 -3.31
CA LEU A 51 -4.53 4.44 -4.67
C LEU A 51 -5.81 5.27 -4.79
N ILE A 52 -6.90 4.85 -4.14
CA ILE A 52 -8.16 5.60 -4.08
C ILE A 52 -7.93 6.95 -3.39
N ARG A 53 -7.27 6.98 -2.23
CA ARG A 53 -6.97 8.23 -1.51
C ARG A 53 -6.10 9.16 -2.38
N MET A 54 -5.09 8.64 -3.05
CA MET A 54 -4.24 9.41 -3.96
C MET A 54 -5.06 9.99 -5.12
N TYR A 55 -5.97 9.21 -5.71
CA TYR A 55 -6.85 9.66 -6.77
C TYR A 55 -7.83 10.75 -6.30
N ILE A 56 -8.39 10.63 -5.11
CA ILE A 56 -9.29 11.65 -4.54
C ILE A 56 -8.54 12.96 -4.32
N ILE A 57 -7.33 12.92 -3.75
CA ILE A 57 -6.52 14.13 -3.54
C ILE A 57 -6.17 14.77 -4.89
N TYR A 58 -5.71 13.97 -5.85
CA TYR A 58 -5.42 14.44 -7.21
C TYR A 58 -6.63 15.12 -7.87
N LYS A 59 -7.81 14.50 -7.76
CA LYS A 59 -9.07 15.04 -8.30
C LYS A 59 -9.50 16.33 -7.59
N ASN A 60 -9.25 16.45 -6.29
CA ASN A 60 -9.55 17.67 -5.54
C ASN A 60 -8.58 18.80 -5.86
N GLU A 61 -7.28 18.52 -6.10
CA GLU A 61 -6.33 19.55 -6.54
C GLU A 61 -6.57 20.02 -7.99
N GLN A 62 -7.10 19.17 -8.88
CA GLN A 62 -7.47 19.62 -10.23
C GLN A 62 -8.75 20.47 -10.29
N LYS A 63 -9.53 20.52 -9.20
CA LYS A 63 -10.77 21.31 -9.13
C LYS A 63 -10.60 22.68 -8.46
N GLY A 64 -9.42 22.97 -7.91
CA GLY A 64 -9.05 24.29 -7.37
C GLY A 64 -8.11 25.02 -8.30
#